data_AF-A0A4D7DLP3-F1
#
_entry.id   AF-A0A4D7DLP3-F1
#
_cell.length_a   1.000
_cell.length_b   1.000
_cell.length_c   1.000
_cell.angle_alpha   90.00
_cell.angle_beta   90.00
_cell.angle_gamma   90.00
#
_symmetry.space_group_name_H-M   'P 1'
#
loop_
_entity.id
_entity.type
_entity.pdbx_description
1 polymer ?
#
loop_
_entity_poly.entity_id
_entity_poly.type
_entity_poly.pdbx_seq_one_letter_code
_entity_poly.pdbx_strand_id
1 'polypeptide(L)' 'MADPFLRFPDAARALLAVDSLSEKEGQFCGGLAYRTAPLSEKQANWLRILLARHGLPALAEGGDE' A
#
# COMPACT_ATOMS: atom_id res chain seq x y z
N MET A 1 18.33 -3.13 4.48
CA MET A 1 17.26 -2.12 4.53
C MET A 1 16.46 -2.35 3.27
N ALA A 2 15.17 -2.68 3.36
CA ALA A 2 14.39 -2.99 2.17
C ALA A 2 14.05 -1.70 1.41
N ASP A 3 14.15 -1.73 0.09
CA ASP A 3 13.92 -0.57 -0.77
C ASP A 3 12.46 -0.10 -0.68
N PRO A 4 12.22 1.22 -0.70
CA PRO A 4 10.86 1.75 -0.63
C PRO A 4 10.04 1.36 -1.88
N PHE A 5 8.73 1.25 -1.71
CA PHE A 5 7.83 1.03 -2.84
C PHE A 5 7.69 2.32 -3.65
N LEU A 6 7.98 2.22 -4.94
CA LEU A 6 7.85 3.33 -5.89
C LEU A 6 6.41 3.53 -6.37
N ARG A 7 5.57 2.49 -6.28
CA ARG A 7 4.20 2.52 -6.80
C ARG A 7 3.21 1.97 -5.77
N PHE A 8 2.04 2.60 -5.68
CA PHE A 8 0.97 2.14 -4.78
C PHE A 8 0.47 0.71 -5.06
N PRO A 9 0.33 0.24 -6.32
CA PRO A 9 -0.12 -1.13 -6.59
C PRO A 9 0.84 -2.19 -6.05
N ASP A 10 2.15 -1.94 -6.11
CA ASP A 10 3.16 -2.89 -5.62
C ASP A 10 3.15 -2.97 -4.09
N ALA A 11 3.02 -1.83 -3.42
CA ALA A 11 2.81 -1.77 -1.97
C ALA A 11 1.51 -2.51 -1.55
N ALA A 12 0.42 -2.33 -2.30
CA ALA A 12 -0.85 -3.01 -2.03
C ALA A 12 -0.75 -4.53 -2.22
N ARG A 13 -0.02 -5.00 -3.25
CA ARG A 13 0.25 -6.43 -3.46
C ARG A 13 1.09 -7.03 -2.33
N ALA A 14 2.11 -6.30 -1.86
CA ALA A 14 2.90 -6.74 -0.72
C ALA A 14 2.04 -6.87 0.54
N LEU A 15 1.11 -5.94 0.77
CA LEU A 15 0.14 -6.05 1.86
C LEU A 15 -0.79 -7.26 1.67
N LEU A 16 -1.32 -7.50 0.47
CA LEU A 16 -2.19 -8.67 0.21
C LEU A 16 -1.50 -10.02 0.44
N ALA A 17 -0.17 -10.05 0.47
CA ALA A 17 0.61 -11.26 0.73
C ALA A 17 0.82 -11.54 2.24
N VAL A 18 0.36 -10.68 3.16
CA VAL A 18 0.49 -10.91 4.60
C VAL A 18 -0.72 -11.68 5.15
N ASP A 19 -0.49 -12.58 6.11
CA ASP A 19 -1.53 -13.48 6.64
C ASP A 19 -2.58 -12.82 7.54
N SER A 20 -2.36 -11.58 7.99
CA SER A 20 -3.11 -10.95 9.09
C SER A 20 -3.91 -9.70 8.71
N LEU A 21 -4.27 -9.54 7.44
CA LEU A 21 -5.16 -8.45 7.02
C LEU A 21 -6.58 -8.68 7.52
N SER A 22 -7.21 -7.60 7.99
CA SER A 22 -8.66 -7.57 8.16
C SER A 22 -9.37 -7.51 6.80
N GLU A 23 -10.64 -7.91 6.75
CA GLU A 23 -11.45 -7.88 5.51
C GLU A 23 -11.44 -6.50 4.84
N LYS A 24 -11.56 -5.42 5.63
CA LYS A 24 -11.54 -4.04 5.12
C LYS A 24 -10.20 -3.66 4.51
N GLU A 25 -9.09 -4.08 5.12
CA GLU A 25 -7.75 -3.81 4.60
C GLU A 25 -7.50 -4.61 3.33
N GLY A 26 -7.94 -5.87 3.30
CA GLY A 26 -7.90 -6.73 2.10
C GLY A 26 -8.69 -6.17 0.93
N GLN A 27 -9.91 -5.69 1.16
CA GLN A 27 -10.72 -5.03 0.12
C GLN A 27 -10.07 -3.76 -0.41
N PHE A 28 -9.52 -2.91 0.47
CA PHE A 28 -8.81 -1.70 0.08
C PHE A 28 -7.57 -2.03 -0.78
N CYS A 29 -6.72 -2.96 -0.32
CA CYS A 29 -5.51 -3.35 -1.04
C CYS A 29 -5.83 -4.09 -2.34
N GLY A 30 -6.88 -4.92 -2.34
CA GLY A 30 -7.35 -5.67 -3.51
C GLY A 30 -7.73 -4.76 -4.68
N GLY A 31 -8.50 -3.70 -4.41
CA GLY A 31 -8.80 -2.69 -5.43
C GLY A 31 -7.57 -1.89 -5.85
N LEU A 32 -6.70 -1.53 -4.90
CA LEU A 32 -5.52 -0.72 -5.16
C LEU A 32 -4.45 -1.45 -5.98
N ALA A 33 -4.32 -2.77 -5.84
CA ALA A 33 -3.36 -3.61 -6.56
C ALA A 33 -3.52 -3.57 -8.10
N TYR A 34 -4.65 -3.06 -8.60
CA TYR A 34 -4.96 -2.93 -10.03
C TYR A 34 -5.34 -1.51 -10.43
N ARG A 35 -5.35 -0.56 -9.49
CA ARG A 35 -5.76 0.82 -9.75
C ARG A 35 -4.64 1.57 -10.47
N THR A 36 -5.01 2.31 -11.50
CA THR A 36 -4.11 3.17 -12.29
C THR A 36 -4.28 4.66 -12.00
N ALA A 37 -5.39 5.03 -11.35
CA ALA A 37 -5.66 6.40 -10.95
C ALA A 37 -4.96 6.75 -9.63
N PRO A 38 -4.49 8.00 -9.47
CA PRO A 38 -3.82 8.45 -8.27
C PRO A 38 -4.69 8.25 -7.02
N LEU A 39 -4.03 8.02 -5.90
CA LEU A 39 -4.68 7.99 -4.60
C LEU A 39 -4.96 9.40 -4.09
N SER A 40 -6.11 9.57 -3.44
CA SER A 40 -6.30 10.75 -2.59
C SER A 40 -5.34 10.71 -1.40
N GLU A 41 -4.97 11.86 -0.84
CA GLU A 41 -4.04 11.95 0.31
C GLU A 41 -4.45 11.06 1.48
N LYS A 42 -5.76 10.98 1.77
CA LYS A 42 -6.30 10.08 2.81
C LYS A 42 -6.02 8.61 2.52
N GLN A 43 -6.15 8.19 1.25
CA GLN A 43 -5.89 6.81 0.84
C GLN A 43 -4.39 6.51 0.87
N ALA A 44 -3.55 7.45 0.41
CA ALA A 44 -2.10 7.32 0.49
C ALA A 44 -1.60 7.26 1.93
N ASN A 45 -2.13 8.10 2.82
CA ASN A 45 -1.82 8.05 4.25
C ASN A 45 -2.26 6.73 4.88
N TRP A 46 -3.45 6.24 4.52
CA TRP A 46 -3.93 4.94 5.00
C TRP A 46 -3.00 3.80 4.55
N LEU A 47 -2.55 3.80 3.30
CA LEU A 47 -1.58 2.82 2.81
C LEU A 47 -0.26 2.88 3.60
N ARG A 48 0.27 4.07 3.90
CA ARG A 48 1.49 4.22 4.74
C ARG A 48 1.32 3.62 6.13
N ILE A 49 0.16 3.84 6.75
CA ILE A 49 -0.16 3.26 8.07
C ILE A 49 -0.15 1.74 8.01
N LEU A 50 -0.76 1.15 6.97
CA LEU A 50 -0.79 -0.30 6.80
C LEU A 50 0.60 -0.88 6.61
N LEU A 51 1.43 -0.26 5.76
CA LEU A 51 2.81 -0.70 5.56
C LEU A 51 3.60 -0.69 6.86
N ALA A 52 3.53 0.40 7.63
CA ALA A 52 4.19 0.51 8.92
C ALA A 52 3.68 -0.54 9.92
N ARG A 53 2.36 -0.79 9.96
CA ARG A 53 1.73 -1.78 10.84
C ARG A 53 2.22 -3.20 10.56
N HIS A 54 2.43 -3.55 9.30
CA HIS A 54 2.91 -4.86 8.87
C HIS A 54 4.43 -4.95 8.72
N GLY A 55 5.18 -3.90 9.10
CA GLY A 55 6.65 -3.89 9.01
C GLY A 55 7.18 -3.94 7.57
N LEU A 56 6.37 -3.51 6.60
CA LEU A 56 6.73 -3.48 5.19
C LEU A 56 7.49 -2.19 4.84
N PRO A 57 8.24 -2.18 3.71
CA PRO A 57 8.90 -0.98 3.22
C PRO A 57 7.93 0.20 3.08
N ALA A 58 8.43 1.41 3.33
CA ALA A 58 7.65 2.63 3.17
C ALA A 58 7.40 2.93 1.68
N LEU A 59 6.40 3.78 1.40
CA LEU A 59 6.25 4.39 0.08
C LEU A 59 7.36 5.42 -0.12
N ALA A 60 7.92 5.48 -1.33
CA ALA A 60 8.80 6.57 -1.72
C ALA A 60 8.06 7.91 -1.62
N GLU A 61 8.82 8.96 -1.28
CA GLU A 61 8.30 10.33 -1.32
C GLU A 61 7.95 10.64 -2.79
N GLY A 62 6.66 10.84 -3.07
CA GLY A 62 6.16 11.03 -4.45
C GLY A 62 5.72 9.76 -5.19
N GLY A 63 5.38 8.67 -4.50
CA GLY A 63 4.95 7.39 -5.11
C GLY A 63 3.64 7.40 -5.92
N ASP A 64 3.44 8.38 -6.80
CA ASP A 64 2.51 8.40 -7.93
C ASP A 64 2.99 9.52 -8.89
N GLU A 65 4.16 9.33 -9.49
CA GLU A 65 4.59 10.06 -10.71
C GLU A 65 4.38 9.19 -11.96
#